data_AF-A0AAV9A3R5-F1
#
_entry.id   AF-A0AAV9A3R5-F1
#
_cell.length_a   1.000
_cell.length_b   1.000
_cell.length_c   1.000
_cell.angle_alpha   90.00
_cell.angle_beta   90.00
_cell.angle_gamma   90.00
#
_symmetry.space_group_name_H-M   'P 1'
#
loop_
_entity.id
_entity.type
_entity.pdbx_description
1 polymer ?
#
loop_
_entity_poly.entity_id
_entity_poly.type
_entity_poly.pdbx_seq_one_letter_code
_entity_poly.pdbx_strand_id
1 'polypeptide(L)'
;MALLSIPISTTLIIFLFFFTSSITHAVSNQTCPPPSKCGDISIRYPFWLNSSTTITTTNTSYCGYPGFGLTCKSSNEKYPILHLPNDDYFVTAIDYKALKVTLVDIDVYNQPCPRPSHNFTFDHSLNFFHYTPSNSIL
;
A
#
# COMPACT_ATOMS: atom_id res chain seq x y z
N MET A 1 6.67 53.66 -34.26
CA MET A 1 6.20 52.52 -33.44
C MET A 1 5.01 51.92 -34.19
N ALA A 2 5.26 50.93 -35.05
CA ALA A 2 4.21 50.33 -35.87
C ALA A 2 3.49 49.26 -35.05
N LEU A 3 2.21 49.49 -34.76
CA LEU A 3 1.34 48.47 -34.18
C LEU A 3 0.94 47.52 -35.31
N LEU A 4 1.58 46.35 -35.36
CA LEU A 4 1.18 45.26 -36.26
C LEU A 4 -0.24 44.82 -35.86
N SER A 5 -1.22 45.18 -36.69
CA SER A 5 -2.60 44.73 -36.54
C SER A 5 -2.67 43.23 -36.86
N ILE A 6 -2.63 42.41 -35.82
CA ILE A 6 -2.76 40.96 -35.95
C ILE A 6 -4.23 40.69 -36.38
N PRO A 7 -4.46 40.01 -37.52
CA PRO A 7 -5.81 39.76 -38.00
C PRO A 7 -6.59 38.88 -37.02
N ILE A 8 -7.88 39.16 -36.82
CA ILE A 8 -8.74 38.47 -35.83
C ILE A 8 -8.72 36.94 -36.02
N SER A 9 -8.56 36.49 -37.28
CA SER A 9 -8.41 35.09 -37.65
C SER A 9 -7.19 34.42 -36.99
N THR A 10 -6.03 35.09 -36.93
CA THR A 10 -4.83 34.51 -36.32
C THR A 10 -4.90 34.54 -34.80
N THR A 11 -5.54 35.54 -34.19
CA THR A 11 -5.80 35.52 -32.73
C THR A 11 -6.72 34.38 -32.32
N LEU A 12 -7.73 34.05 -33.15
CA LEU A 12 -8.64 32.92 -32.91
C LEU A 12 -7.91 31.58 -33.00
N ILE A 13 -7.04 31.41 -34.01
CA ILE A 13 -6.24 30.19 -34.20
C ILE A 13 -5.29 29.98 -33.01
N ILE A 14 -4.62 31.04 -32.55
CA ILE A 14 -3.71 30.98 -31.40
C ILE A 14 -4.47 30.61 -30.12
N PHE A 15 -5.63 31.22 -29.88
CA PHE A 15 -6.49 30.89 -28.75
C PHE A 15 -6.97 29.43 -28.76
N LEU A 16 -7.38 28.92 -29.92
CA LEU A 16 -7.76 27.52 -30.10
C LEU A 16 -6.57 26.56 -29.87
N PHE A 17 -5.38 26.92 -30.35
CA PHE A 17 -4.17 26.12 -30.13
C PHE A 17 -3.86 26.00 -28.62
N PHE A 18 -3.86 27.14 -27.90
CA PHE A 18 -3.67 27.14 -26.43
C PHE A 18 -4.79 26.42 -25.66
N PHE A 19 -6.04 26.51 -26.11
CA PHE A 19 -7.15 25.76 -25.51
C PHE A 19 -7.00 24.24 -25.72
N THR A 20 -6.55 23.80 -26.90
CA THR A 20 -6.34 22.36 -27.17
C THR A 20 -5.13 21.79 -26.43
N SER A 21 -4.10 22.59 -26.15
CA SER A 21 -2.95 22.16 -25.33
C SER A 21 -3.30 21.95 -23.85
N SER A 22 -4.48 22.38 -23.39
CA SER A 22 -4.88 22.33 -21.98
C SER A 22 -5.64 21.05 -21.56
N ILE A 23 -5.88 20.09 -22.46
CA ILE A 23 -6.75 18.92 -22.19
C ILE A 23 -6.01 17.57 -22.20
N THR A 24 -4.68 17.54 -22.16
CA THR A 24 -3.95 16.31 -21.85
C THR A 24 -3.48 16.33 -20.41
N HIS A 25 -4.43 16.38 -19.47
CA HIS A 25 -4.15 15.83 -18.14
C HIS A 25 -4.05 14.33 -18.33
N ALA A 26 -2.82 13.80 -18.37
CA ALA A 26 -2.59 12.40 -18.10
C ALA A 26 -3.09 12.16 -16.68
N VAL A 27 -4.37 11.82 -16.53
CA VAL A 27 -4.88 11.20 -15.32
C VAL A 27 -4.09 9.91 -15.24
N SER A 28 -3.05 9.91 -14.41
CA SER A 28 -2.49 8.67 -13.91
C SER A 28 -3.64 8.02 -13.15
N ASN A 29 -4.45 7.22 -13.86
CA ASN A 29 -5.31 6.25 -13.23
C ASN A 29 -4.35 5.27 -12.56
N GLN A 30 -3.93 5.61 -11.34
CA GLN A 30 -3.06 4.77 -10.54
C GLN A 30 -3.93 3.62 -10.06
N THR A 31 -4.19 2.69 -10.99
CA THR A 31 -4.93 1.48 -10.72
C THR A 31 -4.07 0.60 -9.85
N CYS A 32 -4.62 0.18 -8.72
CA CYS A 32 -3.92 -0.76 -7.87
C CYS A 32 -3.68 -2.07 -8.61
N PRO A 33 -2.50 -2.69 -8.42
CA PRO A 33 -2.20 -3.95 -9.04
C PRO A 33 -3.25 -5.00 -8.64
N PRO A 34 -3.53 -5.97 -9.51
CA PRO A 34 -4.44 -7.07 -9.19
C PRO A 34 -3.94 -7.82 -7.94
N PRO A 35 -4.83 -8.57 -7.26
CA PRO A 35 -4.45 -9.41 -6.13
C PRO A 35 -3.20 -10.25 -6.45
N SER A 36 -2.23 -10.21 -5.54
CA SER A 36 -0.97 -10.92 -5.67
C SER A 36 -0.86 -12.02 -4.61
N LYS A 37 0.21 -12.80 -4.66
CA LYS A 37 0.52 -13.80 -3.64
C LYS A 37 1.90 -13.56 -3.06
N CYS A 38 2.05 -13.88 -1.78
CA CYS A 38 3.34 -14.08 -1.11
C CYS A 38 3.29 -15.46 -0.46
N GLY A 39 4.10 -16.40 -0.96
CA GLY A 39 3.92 -17.82 -0.68
C GLY A 39 2.50 -18.29 -1.04
N ASP A 40 1.84 -18.93 -0.09
CA ASP A 40 0.46 -19.43 -0.24
C ASP A 40 -0.62 -18.40 0.14
N ILE A 41 -0.22 -17.20 0.61
CA ILE A 41 -1.15 -16.17 1.07
C ILE A 41 -1.55 -15.25 -0.09
N SER A 42 -2.85 -15.16 -0.35
CA SER A 42 -3.42 -14.19 -1.30
C SER A 42 -3.55 -12.81 -0.64
N ILE A 43 -2.95 -11.81 -1.28
CA ILE A 43 -2.91 -10.42 -0.83
C ILE A 43 -3.86 -9.58 -1.69
N ARG A 44 -4.86 -8.99 -1.03
CA ARG A 44 -5.85 -8.09 -1.62
C ARG A 44 -6.34 -7.12 -0.55
N TYR A 45 -7.08 -6.09 -0.98
CA TYR A 45 -7.68 -5.11 -0.08
C TYR A 45 -8.34 -5.79 1.14
N PRO A 46 -8.08 -5.33 2.37
CA PRO A 46 -7.40 -4.08 2.73
C PRO A 46 -5.85 -4.14 2.73
N PHE A 47 -5.28 -5.34 2.61
CA PHE A 47 -3.82 -5.54 2.58
C PHE A 47 -3.25 -5.27 1.19
N TRP A 48 -2.00 -4.87 1.13
CA TRP A 48 -1.31 -4.59 -0.13
C TRP A 48 0.19 -4.85 0.02
N LEU A 49 0.87 -5.21 -1.07
CA LEU A 49 2.32 -5.43 -1.03
C LEU A 49 3.05 -4.08 -1.16
N ASN A 50 3.93 -3.80 -0.20
CA ASN A 50 4.85 -2.69 -0.28
C ASN A 50 5.95 -3.05 -1.29
N SER A 51 5.92 -2.43 -2.47
CA SER A 51 6.92 -2.67 -3.50
C SER A 51 8.27 -2.08 -3.06
N SER A 52 9.15 -2.92 -2.51
CA SER A 52 10.52 -2.52 -2.18
C SER A 52 11.39 -2.26 -3.43
N THR A 53 10.87 -2.42 -4.65
CA THR A 53 11.68 -2.37 -5.89
C THR A 53 11.60 -1.03 -6.64
N THR A 54 10.90 -0.03 -6.11
CA THR A 54 10.91 1.32 -6.69
C THR A 54 10.61 2.36 -5.61
N ILE A 55 11.54 2.53 -4.66
CA ILE A 55 11.72 3.80 -3.94
C ILE A 55 12.36 4.80 -4.93
N THR A 56 11.68 5.05 -6.04
CA THR A 56 11.97 6.11 -7.00
C THR A 56 10.65 6.50 -7.64
N THR A 57 9.76 7.07 -6.84
CA THR A 57 8.82 8.10 -7.28
C THR A 57 8.05 8.59 -6.06
N THR A 58 7.97 9.89 -5.94
CA THR A 58 7.42 10.69 -4.84
C THR A 58 5.89 10.60 -4.70
N ASN A 59 5.28 9.46 -5.04
CA ASN A 59 3.84 9.18 -4.96
C ASN A 59 3.58 7.72 -4.58
N THR A 60 3.83 7.34 -3.32
CA THR A 60 3.39 6.06 -2.77
C THR A 60 1.87 6.08 -2.58
N SER A 61 1.12 5.91 -3.66
CA SER A 61 -0.32 5.66 -3.54
C SER A 61 -0.51 4.33 -2.82
N TYR A 62 -0.92 4.37 -1.56
CA TYR A 62 -1.31 3.18 -0.82
C TYR A 62 -2.38 2.43 -1.62
N CYS A 63 -2.09 1.19 -1.98
CA CYS A 63 -3.03 0.33 -2.72
C CYS A 63 -3.87 -0.55 -1.82
N GLY A 64 -4.18 0.00 -0.65
CA GLY A 64 -4.92 -0.63 0.41
C GLY A 64 -4.96 0.32 1.59
N TYR A 65 -5.30 -0.22 2.75
CA TYR A 65 -5.44 0.58 3.94
C TYR A 65 -4.06 1.01 4.48
N PRO A 66 -3.86 2.28 4.88
CA PRO A 66 -2.62 2.72 5.49
C PRO A 66 -2.24 1.84 6.69
N GLY A 67 -0.97 1.41 6.73
CA GLY A 67 -0.45 0.51 7.75
C GLY A 67 -0.80 -0.99 7.59
N PHE A 68 -1.62 -1.38 6.62
CA PHE A 68 -1.82 -2.79 6.20
C PHE A 68 -0.86 -3.21 5.08
N GLY A 69 0.21 -2.44 4.89
CA GLY A 69 1.26 -2.74 3.91
C GLY A 69 2.06 -3.96 4.36
N LEU A 70 2.25 -4.89 3.44
CA LEU A 70 2.96 -6.14 3.68
C LEU A 70 4.24 -6.18 2.86
N THR A 71 5.32 -6.64 3.46
CA THR A 71 6.59 -6.90 2.77
C THR A 71 6.71 -8.39 2.47
N CYS A 72 7.20 -8.73 1.28
CA CYS A 72 7.53 -10.11 0.91
C CYS A 72 9.02 -10.12 0.50
N LYS A 73 9.92 -10.63 1.34
CA LYS A 73 11.38 -10.44 1.15
C LYS A 73 11.95 -11.32 0.03
N SER A 74 11.30 -12.41 -0.39
CA SER A 74 11.66 -13.17 -1.61
C SER A 74 10.59 -14.19 -2.05
N SER A 75 10.74 -14.77 -3.26
CA SER A 75 9.89 -15.86 -3.77
C SER A 75 9.93 -17.16 -2.95
N ASN A 76 10.91 -17.32 -2.08
CA ASN A 76 11.10 -18.52 -1.25
C ASN A 76 10.57 -18.34 0.18
N GLU A 77 10.04 -17.16 0.51
CA GLU A 77 9.51 -16.87 1.83
C GLU A 77 8.05 -17.34 1.92
N LYS A 78 7.74 -18.08 2.98
CA LYS A 78 6.42 -18.72 3.16
C LYS A 78 5.31 -17.73 3.53
N TYR A 79 5.66 -16.67 4.26
CA TYR A 79 4.70 -15.74 4.86
C TYR A 79 5.13 -14.28 4.60
N PRO A 80 4.19 -13.39 4.21
CA PRO A 80 4.47 -11.96 4.19
C PRO A 80 4.65 -11.40 5.60
N ILE A 81 5.32 -10.26 5.70
CA ILE A 81 5.62 -9.58 6.96
C ILE A 81 4.74 -8.33 7.09
N LEU A 82 4.08 -8.19 8.24
CA LEU A 82 3.42 -6.98 8.67
C LEU A 82 4.32 -6.26 9.69
N HIS A 83 4.61 -5.00 9.41
CA HIS A 83 5.40 -4.14 10.29
C HIS A 83 4.46 -3.38 11.22
N LEU A 84 4.50 -3.67 12.51
CA LEU A 84 3.85 -2.87 13.55
C LEU A 84 4.89 -1.97 14.23
N PRO A 85 4.49 -0.91 14.97
CA PRO A 85 5.43 0.08 15.48
C PRO A 85 6.60 -0.47 16.30
N ASN A 86 6.40 -1.57 17.01
CA ASN A 86 7.41 -2.15 17.90
C ASN A 86 8.08 -3.40 17.33
N ASP A 87 7.36 -4.18 16.52
CA ASP A 87 7.74 -5.54 16.16
C ASP A 87 7.24 -5.94 14.77
N ASP A 88 7.89 -6.97 14.22
CA ASP A 88 7.54 -7.56 12.93
C ASP A 88 6.78 -8.88 13.14
N TYR A 89 5.76 -9.10 12.33
CA TYR A 89 4.91 -10.28 12.43
C TYR A 89 4.77 -10.99 11.09
N PHE A 90 4.92 -12.31 11.08
CA PHE A 90 4.51 -13.15 9.96
C PHE A 90 2.99 -13.20 9.86
N VAL A 91 2.46 -12.91 8.68
CA VAL A 91 1.05 -13.11 8.34
C VAL A 91 0.87 -14.56 7.88
N THR A 92 0.37 -15.41 8.77
CA THR A 92 0.23 -16.84 8.49
C THR A 92 -1.11 -17.23 7.88
N ALA A 93 -2.13 -16.39 8.04
CA ALA A 93 -3.42 -16.54 7.40
C ALA A 93 -4.17 -15.21 7.31
N ILE A 94 -4.97 -15.05 6.24
CA ILE A 94 -5.92 -13.96 6.09
C ILE A 94 -7.28 -14.56 5.73
N ASP A 95 -8.26 -14.40 6.61
CA ASP A 95 -9.66 -14.72 6.35
C ASP A 95 -10.41 -13.43 6.03
N TYR A 96 -10.58 -13.17 4.73
CA TYR A 96 -11.30 -12.00 4.25
C TYR A 96 -12.81 -12.05 4.49
N LYS A 97 -13.39 -13.24 4.72
CA LYS A 97 -14.83 -13.37 5.02
C LYS A 97 -15.08 -13.04 6.48
N ALA A 98 -14.22 -13.53 7.37
CA ALA A 98 -14.27 -13.24 8.79
C ALA A 98 -13.60 -11.92 9.18
N LEU A 99 -12.97 -11.22 8.22
CA LEU A 99 -12.17 -10.02 8.45
C LEU A 99 -11.09 -10.23 9.53
N LYS A 100 -10.44 -11.40 9.50
CA LYS A 100 -9.45 -11.83 10.50
C LYS A 100 -8.09 -12.01 9.85
N VAL A 101 -7.05 -11.53 10.51
CA VAL A 101 -5.65 -11.83 10.19
C VAL A 101 -5.02 -12.61 11.33
N THR A 102 -4.25 -13.64 11.00
CA THR A 102 -3.46 -14.40 11.96
C THR A 102 -2.01 -13.98 11.85
N LEU A 103 -1.47 -13.49 12.96
CA LEU A 103 -0.10 -13.00 13.07
C LEU A 103 0.70 -13.92 13.99
N VAL A 104 1.97 -14.13 13.65
CA VAL A 104 2.96 -14.80 14.51
C VAL A 104 4.14 -13.87 14.63
N ASP A 105 4.52 -13.55 15.86
CA ASP A 105 5.72 -12.77 16.14
C ASP A 105 6.95 -13.50 15.55
N ILE A 106 7.75 -12.77 14.76
CA ILE A 106 8.90 -13.35 14.07
C ILE A 106 9.92 -13.89 15.07
N ASP A 107 10.08 -13.27 16.23
CA ASP A 107 11.08 -13.65 17.23
C ASP A 107 10.79 -15.00 17.86
N VAL A 108 9.53 -15.46 17.84
CA VAL A 108 9.12 -16.74 18.42
C VAL A 108 8.83 -17.81 17.37
N TYR A 109 8.96 -17.47 16.08
CA TYR A 109 8.70 -18.40 14.99
C TYR A 109 9.71 -19.56 14.98
N ASN A 110 9.20 -20.79 14.85
CA ASN A 110 9.98 -22.03 14.79
C ASN A 110 10.86 -22.30 16.03
N GLN A 111 10.53 -21.73 17.18
CA GLN A 111 11.21 -22.00 18.45
C GLN A 111 10.50 -23.10 19.27
N PRO A 112 11.24 -24.00 19.93
CA PRO A 112 10.65 -24.93 20.88
C PRO A 112 10.20 -24.19 22.15
N CYS A 113 8.91 -24.26 22.47
CA CYS A 113 8.26 -23.51 23.56
C CYS A 113 8.39 -21.98 23.43
N PRO A 114 7.73 -21.37 22.45
CA PRO A 114 7.79 -19.93 22.22
C PRO A 114 7.28 -19.16 23.44
N ARG A 115 8.09 -18.23 23.94
CA ARG A 115 7.68 -17.29 24.99
C ARG A 115 7.65 -15.89 24.41
N PRO A 116 6.53 -15.16 24.52
CA PRO A 116 6.49 -13.75 24.17
C PRO A 116 7.61 -13.01 24.89
N SER A 117 8.46 -12.30 24.14
CA SER A 117 9.57 -11.52 24.68
C SER A 117 9.12 -10.15 25.20
N HIS A 118 7.97 -9.68 24.73
CA HIS A 118 7.38 -8.39 25.04
C HIS A 118 5.86 -8.49 25.16
N ASN A 119 5.27 -7.50 25.83
CA ASN A 119 3.83 -7.33 25.83
C ASN A 119 3.41 -6.75 24.49
N PHE A 120 2.55 -7.49 23.81
CA PHE A 120 1.91 -7.00 22.61
C PHE A 120 1.07 -5.76 22.96
N THR A 121 1.50 -4.60 22.47
CA THR A 121 0.82 -3.32 22.72
C THR A 121 0.35 -2.76 21.40
N PHE A 122 -0.96 -2.62 21.29
CA PHE A 122 -1.58 -1.94 20.17
C PHE A 122 -1.40 -0.43 20.36
N ASP A 123 -0.58 0.19 19.53
CA ASP A 123 -0.47 1.65 19.53
C ASP A 123 -1.73 2.27 18.93
N HIS A 124 -2.52 2.91 19.79
CA HIS A 124 -3.71 3.67 19.43
C HIS A 124 -3.39 4.88 18.54
N SER A 125 -2.12 5.29 18.39
CA SER A 125 -1.71 6.35 17.45
C SER A 125 -2.01 5.98 15.98
N LEU A 126 -2.16 4.69 15.70
CA LEU A 126 -2.73 4.17 14.46
C LEU A 126 -4.26 4.34 14.46
N ASN A 127 -4.73 5.59 14.50
CA ASN A 127 -6.15 6.01 14.57
C ASN A 127 -7.08 5.39 13.49
N PHE A 128 -6.52 4.70 12.51
CA PHE A 128 -7.22 4.07 11.41
C PHE A 128 -7.57 2.58 11.70
N PHE A 129 -6.99 1.96 12.71
CA PHE A 129 -7.18 0.53 12.96
C PHE A 129 -8.22 0.27 14.06
N HIS A 130 -9.44 -0.09 13.66
CA HIS A 130 -10.41 -0.69 14.56
C HIS A 130 -10.33 -2.23 14.46
N TYR A 131 -9.58 -2.87 15.33
CA TYR A 131 -9.59 -4.34 15.49
C TYR A 131 -9.87 -4.71 16.95
N THR A 132 -10.39 -5.91 17.15
CA THR A 132 -10.53 -6.54 18.47
C THR A 132 -9.48 -7.64 18.61
N PRO A 133 -8.63 -7.62 19.65
CA PRO A 133 -7.71 -8.71 19.92
C PRO A 133 -8.50 -10.00 20.10
N SER A 134 -8.18 -11.01 19.30
CA SER A 134 -8.61 -12.38 19.56
C SER A 134 -7.44 -13.10 20.21
N ASN A 135 -7.30 -12.98 21.52
CA ASN A 135 -6.25 -13.68 22.27
C ASN A 135 -6.51 -15.19 22.21
N SER A 136 -5.90 -15.88 21.26
CA SER A 136 -5.67 -17.32 21.35
C SER A 136 -4.23 -17.53 21.77
N ILE A 137 -4.01 -17.69 23.08
CA ILE A 137 -2.74 -18.20 23.60
C ILE A 137 -2.63 -19.64 23.09
N LEU A 138 -1.65 -19.90 22.23
CA LEU A 138 -1.21 -21.26 21.90
C LEU A 138 -0.22 -21.72 22.96
#